data_AF-A0AAD8ACF6-F1
#
_entry.id   AF-A0AAD8ACF6-F1
#
_cell.length_a   1.000
_cell.length_b   1.000
_cell.length_c   1.000
_cell.angle_alpha   90.00
_cell.angle_beta   90.00
_cell.angle_gamma   90.00
#
_symmetry.space_group_name_H-M   'P 1'
#
loop_
_entity.id
_entity.type
_entity.pdbx_description
1 polymer ?
#
loop_
_entity_poly.entity_id
_entity_poly.type
_entity_poly.pdbx_seq_one_letter_code
_entity_poly.pdbx_strand_id
1 'polypeptide(L)'
;LLKINIVLRPQIFVNRSLHLENIKFYGFDMDYTLAEYKSPQYERLGFNLVKERLVSLGYPQEILEFEYDPSFPVRGLWFDTQFGNLLKVDAYGNILVCVHGFEFLKP
;
A
#
# COMPACT_ATOMS: atom_id res chain seq x y z
N LEU A 1 7.55 -17.47 28.96
CA LEU A 1 6.81 -16.92 27.81
C LEU A 1 7.12 -17.79 26.59
N LEU A 2 6.19 -18.66 26.21
CA LEU A 2 6.34 -19.62 25.11
C LEU A 2 6.54 -18.86 23.78
N LYS A 3 7.73 -18.96 23.21
CA LYS A 3 7.97 -18.61 21.80
C LYS A 3 7.35 -19.72 20.95
N ILE A 4 6.10 -19.51 20.51
CA ILE A 4 5.48 -20.35 19.51
C ILE A 4 6.16 -20.03 18.17
N ASN A 5 7.07 -20.90 17.75
CA ASN A 5 7.58 -20.93 16.37
C ASN A 5 6.44 -21.40 15.47
N ILE A 6 5.65 -20.47 14.93
CA ILE A 6 4.69 -20.77 13.87
C ILE A 6 5.48 -20.90 12.57
N VAL A 7 5.71 -22.14 12.14
CA VAL A 7 6.06 -22.41 10.75
C VAL A 7 4.79 -22.12 9.94
N LEU A 8 4.74 -20.95 9.30
CA LEU A 8 3.65 -20.59 8.41
C LEU A 8 3.70 -21.52 7.19
N ARG A 9 2.84 -22.55 7.19
CA ARG A 9 2.59 -23.32 5.97
C ARG A 9 1.92 -22.41 4.95
N PRO A 10 2.23 -22.55 3.64
CA PRO A 10 1.49 -21.83 2.61
C PRO A 10 0.02 -22.24 2.66
N GLN A 11 -0.85 -21.28 2.99
CA GLN A 11 -2.29 -21.45 3.06
C GLN A 11 -2.94 -20.69 1.89
N ILE A 12 -3.94 -21.30 1.26
CA ILE A 12 -4.77 -20.67 0.23
C ILE A 12 -6.15 -20.43 0.85
N PHE A 13 -6.56 -19.17 0.96
CA PHE A 13 -7.85 -18.78 1.52
C PHE A 13 -8.95 -18.84 0.45
N VAL A 14 -10.18 -19.22 0.85
CA VAL A 14 -11.31 -19.43 -0.07
C VAL A 14 -12.50 -18.56 0.33
N ASN A 15 -12.86 -17.62 -0.53
CA ASN A 15 -14.08 -16.81 -0.37
C ASN A 15 -15.31 -17.45 -1.03
N ARG A 16 -15.10 -18.16 -2.15
CA ARG A 16 -16.14 -18.88 -2.91
C ARG A 16 -15.57 -20.23 -3.36
N SER A 17 -16.39 -21.28 -3.35
CA SER A 17 -16.00 -22.60 -3.81
C SER A 17 -15.49 -22.56 -5.25
N LEU A 18 -14.36 -23.22 -5.50
CA LEU A 18 -13.71 -23.30 -6.82
C LEU A 18 -13.27 -24.74 -7.09
N HIS A 19 -13.77 -25.34 -8.17
CA HIS A 19 -13.39 -26.68 -8.62
C HIS A 19 -12.21 -26.59 -9.58
N LEU A 20 -10.99 -26.77 -9.05
CA LEU A 20 -9.75 -26.64 -9.83
C LEU A 20 -9.65 -27.62 -11.01
N GLU A 21 -10.30 -28.78 -10.91
CA GLU A 21 -10.38 -29.78 -11.99
C GLU A 21 -11.02 -29.24 -13.28
N ASN A 22 -11.86 -28.20 -13.18
CA ASN A 22 -12.54 -27.60 -14.33
C ASN A 22 -11.73 -26.47 -14.99
N ILE A 23 -10.59 -26.07 -14.40
CA ILE A 23 -9.76 -24.97 -14.89
C ILE A 23 -8.76 -25.48 -15.92
N LYS A 24 -8.86 -24.97 -17.15
CA LYS A 24 -8.00 -25.40 -18.28
C LYS A 24 -6.79 -24.49 -18.52
N PHE A 25 -6.89 -23.23 -18.09
CA PHE A 25 -5.86 -22.22 -18.33
C PHE A 25 -5.60 -21.44 -17.05
N TYR A 26 -4.33 -21.16 -16.80
CA TYR A 26 -3.86 -20.37 -15.66
C TYR A 26 -3.16 -19.13 -16.21
N GLY A 27 -3.79 -17.98 -16.06
CA GLY A 27 -3.20 -16.68 -16.39
C GLY A 27 -2.46 -16.13 -15.18
N PHE A 28 -1.29 -15.55 -15.41
CA PHE A 28 -0.49 -14.89 -14.39
C PHE A 28 -0.26 -13.44 -14.80
N ASP A 29 -0.45 -12.53 -13.85
CA ASP A 29 0.09 -11.17 -13.92
C ASP A 29 1.58 -11.20 -13.53
N MET A 30 2.34 -10.17 -13.91
CA MET A 30 3.77 -10.11 -13.63
C MET A 30 4.06 -9.38 -12.31
N ASP A 31 3.80 -8.08 -12.27
CA ASP A 31 4.22 -7.21 -11.18
C ASP A 31 3.43 -7.49 -9.89
N TYR A 32 4.13 -7.69 -8.78
CA TYR A 32 3.55 -8.10 -7.49
C TYR A 32 2.78 -9.43 -7.51
N THR A 33 2.87 -10.22 -8.60
CA THR A 33 2.31 -11.58 -8.70
C THR A 33 3.41 -12.62 -8.92
N LEU A 34 4.12 -12.56 -10.05
CA LEU A 34 5.29 -13.40 -10.31
C LEU A 34 6.59 -12.72 -9.86
N ALA A 35 6.68 -11.41 -10.09
CA ALA A 35 7.79 -10.56 -9.69
C ALA A 35 7.42 -9.83 -8.38
N GLU A 36 7.80 -10.41 -7.25
CA GLU A 36 7.65 -9.77 -5.95
C GLU A 36 8.82 -8.79 -5.71
N TYR A 37 8.52 -7.50 -5.70
CA TYR A 37 9.51 -6.48 -5.39
C TYR A 37 9.82 -6.45 -3.89
N LYS A 38 11.09 -6.21 -3.57
CA LYS A 38 11.55 -6.13 -2.18
C LYS A 38 11.09 -4.83 -1.54
N SER A 39 10.26 -4.96 -0.51
CA SER A 39 9.86 -3.85 0.38
C SER A 39 10.88 -3.68 1.51
N PRO A 40 11.29 -2.43 1.87
CA PRO A 40 10.79 -1.14 1.37
C PRO A 40 11.65 -0.54 0.24
N GLN A 41 12.58 -1.30 -0.36
CA GLN A 41 13.57 -0.76 -1.29
C GLN A 41 12.93 -0.24 -2.58
N TYR A 42 11.95 -0.98 -3.12
CA TYR A 42 11.29 -0.60 -4.36
C TYR A 42 10.42 0.66 -4.19
N GLU A 43 9.67 0.75 -3.10
CA GLU A 43 8.83 1.89 -2.77
C GLU A 43 9.68 3.13 -2.50
N ARG A 44 10.81 2.97 -1.80
CA ARG A 44 11.78 4.06 -1.58
C ARG A 44 12.35 4.59 -2.89
N LEU A 45 12.68 3.71 -3.83
CA LEU A 45 13.15 4.11 -5.16
C LEU A 45 12.08 4.93 -5.88
N GLY A 46 10.84 4.43 -5.93
CA GLY A 46 9.72 5.14 -6.54
C GLY A 46 9.48 6.51 -5.91
N PHE A 47 9.51 6.60 -4.57
CA PHE A 47 9.38 7.85 -3.83
C PHE A 47 10.46 8.87 -4.22
N ASN A 48 11.72 8.46 -4.27
CA ASN A 48 12.83 9.34 -4.66
C ASN A 48 12.69 9.87 -6.09
N LEU A 49 12.37 9.00 -7.05
CA LEU A 49 12.17 9.39 -8.45
C LEU A 49 11.01 10.38 -8.61
N VAL A 50 9.92 10.20 -7.86
CA VAL A 50 8.77 11.12 -7.88
C VAL A 50 9.15 12.49 -7.31
N LYS A 51 9.88 12.55 -6.19
CA LYS A 51 10.36 13.82 -5.61
C LYS A 51 11.19 14.61 -6.62
N GLU A 52 12.18 13.94 -7.24
CA GLU A 52 13.04 14.56 -8.27
C GLU A 52 12.20 15.07 -9.45
N ARG A 53 11.21 14.28 -9.89
CA ARG A 53 10.32 14.69 -10.98
C ARG A 53 9.47 15.90 -10.60
N LEU A 54 8.92 15.96 -9.39
CA LEU A 54 8.12 17.11 -8.93
C LEU A 54 8.94 18.39 -8.90
N VAL A 55 10.17 18.33 -8.38
CA VAL A 55 11.09 19.47 -8.36
C VAL A 55 11.44 19.92 -9.78
N SER A 56 11.65 18.99 -10.71
CA SER A 56 11.87 19.32 -12.13
C SER A 56 10.68 20.05 -12.78
N LEU A 57 9.47 19.90 -12.23
CA LEU A 57 8.25 20.57 -12.68
C LEU A 57 8.02 21.93 -11.99
N GLY A 58 8.90 22.35 -11.08
CA GLY A 58 8.85 23.64 -10.40
C GLY A 58 8.34 23.60 -8.96
N TYR A 59 8.19 22.42 -8.35
CA TYR A 59 7.91 22.34 -6.91
C TYR A 59 9.15 22.77 -6.07
N PRO A 60 8.94 23.18 -4.80
CA PRO A 60 10.03 23.61 -3.91
C PRO A 60 11.14 22.56 -3.73
N GLN A 61 12.38 23.00 -3.62
CA GLN A 61 13.57 22.12 -3.50
C GLN A 61 13.58 21.32 -2.19
N GLU A 62 12.95 21.86 -1.15
CA GLU A 62 12.80 21.29 0.18
C GLU A 62 12.13 19.90 0.13
N ILE A 63 11.34 19.60 -0.91
CA ILE A 63 10.75 18.28 -1.09
C ILE A 63 11.80 17.17 -1.18
N LEU A 64 12.99 17.46 -1.74
CA LEU A 64 14.06 16.47 -1.86
C LEU A 64 14.53 15.91 -0.52
N GLU A 65 14.37 16.69 0.56
CA GLU A 65 14.76 16.33 1.93
C GLU A 65 13.84 15.28 2.55
N PHE A 66 12.65 15.04 1.99
CA PHE A 66 11.71 14.07 2.56
C PHE A 66 12.26 12.65 2.49
N GLU A 67 12.14 11.89 3.58
CA GLU A 67 12.51 10.49 3.62
C GLU A 67 11.28 9.58 3.55
N TYR A 68 11.39 8.48 2.80
CA TYR A 68 10.31 7.49 2.75
C TYR A 68 10.25 6.69 4.05
N ASP A 69 9.16 6.86 4.81
CA ASP A 69 8.82 6.06 5.98
C ASP A 69 7.83 4.94 5.61
N PRO A 70 8.24 3.66 5.61
CA PRO A 70 7.36 2.54 5.28
C PRO A 70 6.30 2.25 6.36
N SER A 71 6.40 2.86 7.55
CA SER A 71 5.45 2.63 8.65
C SER A 71 4.19 3.48 8.56
N PHE A 72 4.22 4.57 7.78
CA PHE A 72 3.11 5.49 7.62
C PHE A 72 2.04 5.03 6.60
N PRO A 73 2.38 4.71 5.34
CA PRO A 73 1.37 4.37 4.35
C PRO A 73 0.82 2.96 4.58
N VAL A 74 -0.50 2.84 4.52
CA VAL A 74 -1.20 1.55 4.49
C VAL A 74 -1.91 1.41 3.15
N ARG A 75 -1.87 0.22 2.55
CA ARG A 75 -2.57 -0.05 1.28
C ARG A 75 -4.08 0.13 1.45
N GLY A 76 -4.72 0.75 0.46
CA GLY A 76 -6.19 0.90 0.40
C GLY A 76 -6.75 2.20 1.01
N LEU A 77 -5.89 3.17 1.34
CA LEU A 77 -6.33 4.51 1.72
C LEU A 77 -6.91 5.28 0.53
N TRP A 78 -7.87 6.14 0.84
CA TRP A 78 -8.48 7.06 -0.12
C TRP A 78 -7.83 8.43 0.04
N PHE A 79 -7.53 9.08 -1.07
CA PHE A 79 -7.06 10.47 -1.07
C PHE A 79 -8.19 11.40 -1.47
N ASP A 80 -8.59 12.26 -0.53
CA ASP A 80 -9.56 13.32 -0.75
C ASP A 80 -8.85 14.53 -1.35
N THR A 81 -9.09 14.78 -2.64
CA THR A 81 -8.47 15.88 -3.39
C THR A 81 -9.04 17.26 -3.04
N GLN A 82 -10.21 17.33 -2.40
CA GLN A 82 -10.83 18.61 -2.03
C GLN A 82 -10.20 19.17 -0.75
N PHE A 83 -9.99 18.32 0.25
CA PHE A 83 -9.48 18.73 1.56
C PHE A 83 -8.04 18.25 1.85
N GLY A 84 -7.46 17.43 0.97
CA GLY A 84 -6.10 16.93 1.10
C GLY A 84 -5.94 15.85 2.19
N ASN A 85 -6.99 15.08 2.46
CA ASN A 85 -7.01 14.10 3.54
C ASN A 85 -6.73 12.68 3.04
N LEU A 86 -6.03 11.90 3.86
CA LEU A 86 -5.94 10.45 3.72
C LEU A 86 -7.01 9.78 4.60
N LEU A 87 -7.92 9.05 3.96
CA LEU A 87 -9.07 8.43 4.60
C LEU A 87 -8.94 6.91 4.60
N LYS A 88 -9.14 6.28 5.75
CA LYS A 88 -9.41 4.85 5.85
C LYS A 88 -10.92 4.68 5.97
N VAL A 89 -11.53 3.97 5.02
CA VAL A 89 -12.97 3.78 4.96
C VAL A 89 -13.36 2.31 5.08
N ASP A 90 -14.58 2.05 5.53
CA ASP A 90 -15.19 0.73 5.44
C ASP A 90 -15.84 0.47 4.07
N ALA A 91 -16.46 -0.70 3.90
CA ALA A 91 -17.14 -1.07 2.66
C ALA A 91 -18.39 -0.23 2.34
N TYR A 92 -18.91 0.53 3.31
CA TYR A 92 -20.07 1.40 3.17
C TYR A 92 -19.68 2.88 2.99
N GLY A 93 -18.38 3.19 3.02
CA GLY A 93 -17.86 4.56 2.89
C GLY A 93 -17.81 5.34 4.20
N ASN A 94 -18.02 4.70 5.36
CA ASN A 94 -17.85 5.37 6.64
C ASN A 94 -16.36 5.58 6.93
N ILE A 95 -16.01 6.77 7.41
CA ILE A 95 -14.64 7.14 7.76
C ILE A 95 -14.26 6.48 9.08
N LEU A 96 -13.26 5.59 9.04
CA LEU A 96 -12.68 4.94 10.21
C LEU A 96 -11.51 5.75 10.77
N VAL A 97 -10.70 6.33 9.88
CA VAL A 97 -9.54 7.16 10.21
C VAL A 97 -9.45 8.27 9.18
N CYS A 98 -9.17 9.49 9.62
CA CYS A 98 -8.86 10.63 8.77
C CYS A 98 -7.52 11.23 9.20
N VAL A 99 -6.63 11.46 8.24
CA VAL A 99 -5.31 12.07 8.48
C VAL A 99 -5.12 13.24 7.52
N HIS A 100 -4.76 14.41 8.06
CA HIS A 100 -4.36 15.57 7.27
C HIS A 100 -2.84 15.75 7.40
N GLY A 101 -2.10 15.50 6.31
CA GLY A 101 -0.64 15.37 6.39
C GLY A 101 -0.23 14.24 7.33
N PHE A 102 0.31 14.57 8.50
CA PHE A 102 0.66 13.62 9.57
C PHE A 102 -0.22 13.75 10.82
N GLU A 103 -1.20 14.67 10.80
CA GLU A 103 -2.11 14.88 11.93
C GLU A 103 -3.34 13.97 11.81
N PHE A 104 -3.55 13.14 12.83
CA PHE A 104 -4.76 12.33 12.93
C PHE A 104 -5.93 13.18 13.43
N LEU A 105 -6.95 13.33 12.59
CA LEU A 105 -8.16 14.06 12.96
C LEU A 105 -9.01 13.19 13.89
N LYS A 106 -9.39 13.77 15.03
CA LYS A 106 -10.32 13.13 15.96
C LYS A 106 -11.75 13.25 15.44
N PRO A 107 -12.63 12.28 15.75
CA PRO A 107 -14.06 12.38 15.47
C PRO A 107 -14.71 13.57 16.18
#